data_AF-A0AAD4L3X0-F1
#
_entry.id   AF-A0AAD4L3X0-F1
#
_cell.length_a   1.000
_cell.length_b   1.000
_cell.length_c   1.000
_cell.angle_alpha   90.00
_cell.angle_beta   90.00
_cell.angle_gamma   90.00
#
_symmetry.space_group_name_H-M   'P 1'
#
loop_
_entity.id
_entity.type
_entity.pdbx_description
1 polymer ?
#
loop_
_entity_poly.entity_id
_entity_poly.type
_entity_poly.pdbx_seq_one_letter_code
_entity_poly.pdbx_strand_id
1 'polypeptide(L)'
;LMQVATDHAFTGTYVQHFRTNDPPENISCPCGQAVRDAKHIIRECPRYNRARVDTGIYLARPGHPVPLPSLQSLLGTHKGIRMLLAFFDSTRALSAPEQGPP
;
A
#
# COMPACT_ATOMS: atom_id res chain seq x y z
N LEU A 1 2.68 -8.90 5.20
CA LEU A 1 2.82 -7.87 6.26
C LEU A 1 4.26 -7.68 6.71
N MET A 2 5.01 -8.74 7.04
CA MET A 2 6.42 -8.62 7.45
C MET A 2 7.29 -7.87 6.43
N GLN A 3 7.18 -8.21 5.13
CA GLN A 3 7.86 -7.49 4.05
C GLN A 3 7.56 -5.98 4.04
N VAL A 4 6.33 -5.57 4.36
CA VAL A 4 5.95 -4.15 4.43
C VAL A 4 6.60 -3.49 5.65
N ALA A 5 6.65 -4.19 6.78
CA ALA A 5 7.23 -3.68 8.02
C ALA A 5 8.76 -3.52 7.93
N THR A 6 9.43 -4.34 7.12
CA THR A 6 10.89 -4.29 6.92
C THR A 6 11.30 -3.51 5.68
N ASP A 7 10.39 -2.83 4.98
CA ASP A 7 10.65 -2.16 3.69
C ASP A 7 11.20 -3.10 2.59
N HIS A 8 10.78 -4.36 2.61
CA HIS A 8 11.07 -5.41 1.62
C HIS A 8 9.85 -5.76 0.74
N ALA A 9 8.81 -4.93 0.80
CA ALA A 9 7.71 -5.01 -0.16
C ALA A 9 8.12 -4.34 -1.48
N PHE A 10 7.47 -4.66 -2.60
CA PHE A 10 7.77 -4.02 -3.89
C PHE A 10 7.25 -2.57 -3.95
N THR A 11 7.90 -1.69 -3.19
CA THR A 11 7.71 -0.24 -3.14
C THR A 11 8.79 0.46 -3.98
N GLY A 12 8.58 1.74 -4.26
CA GLY A 12 9.62 2.57 -4.88
C GLY A 12 10.86 2.71 -4.01
N THR A 13 10.71 2.72 -2.67
CA THR A 13 11.83 2.70 -1.73
C THR A 13 12.64 1.41 -1.85
N TYR A 14 11.99 0.26 -1.98
CA TYR A 14 12.67 -1.00 -2.20
C TYR A 14 13.42 -1.02 -3.55
N VAL A 15 12.79 -0.53 -4.62
CA VAL A 15 13.43 -0.45 -5.94
C VAL A 15 14.70 0.41 -5.89
N GLN A 16 14.65 1.57 -5.24
CA GLN A 16 15.81 2.46 -5.08
C GLN A 16 16.98 1.79 -4.35
N HIS A 17 16.70 1.00 -3.31
CA HIS A 17 17.75 0.39 -2.49
C HIS A 17 18.29 -0.92 -3.08
N PHE A 18 17.43 -1.74 -3.72
CA PHE A 18 17.74 -3.13 -4.02
C PHE A 18 17.61 -3.51 -5.50
N ARG A 19 17.01 -2.66 -6.35
CA ARG A 19 16.80 -2.92 -7.78
C ARG A 19 17.22 -1.72 -8.63
N THR A 20 18.46 -1.27 -8.48
CA THR A 20 18.99 -0.07 -9.14
C THR A 20 19.02 -0.13 -10.67
N ASN A 21 18.90 -1.33 -11.25
CA ASN A 21 18.82 -1.54 -12.70
C ASN A 21 17.38 -1.50 -13.24
N ASP A 22 16.36 -1.46 -12.38
CA ASP A 22 14.98 -1.32 -12.81
C ASP A 22 14.73 0.09 -13.37
N PRO A 23 13.77 0.23 -14.30
CA PRO A 23 13.42 1.54 -14.83
C PRO A 23 12.93 2.52 -13.75
N PRO A 24 13.26 3.83 -13.85
CA PRO A 24 12.86 4.84 -12.86
C PRO A 24 11.35 4.92 -12.63
N GLU A 25 10.53 4.59 -13.63
CA GLU A 25 9.07 4.52 -13.50
C GLU A 25 8.60 3.54 -12.42
N ASN A 26 9.39 2.52 -12.08
CA ASN A 26 9.09 1.57 -11.00
C ASN A 26 9.20 2.20 -9.60
N ILE A 27 9.86 3.35 -9.48
CA ILE A 27 9.98 4.12 -8.23
C ILE A 27 8.71 4.93 -7.97
N SER A 28 8.20 5.57 -9.03
CA SER A 28 7.06 6.47 -8.95
C SER A 28 5.73 5.74 -8.87
N CYS A 29 4.73 6.37 -8.26
CA CYS A 29 3.36 5.89 -8.30
C CYS A 29 2.65 6.47 -9.52
N PRO A 30 1.88 5.71 -10.31
CA PRO A 30 1.15 6.26 -11.45
C PRO A 30 0.03 7.25 -11.08
N CYS A 31 -0.23 7.50 -9.79
CA CYS A 31 -1.05 8.64 -9.37
C CYS A 31 -0.29 9.98 -9.35
N GLY A 32 0.99 10.00 -9.73
CA GLY A 32 1.85 11.18 -9.73
C GLY A 32 2.73 11.34 -8.50
N GLN A 33 2.67 10.44 -7.52
CA GLN A 33 3.57 10.49 -6.36
C GLN A 33 4.99 10.09 -6.78
N ALA A 34 5.98 10.90 -6.42
CA ALA A 34 7.38 10.68 -6.80
C ALA A 34 7.95 9.34 -6.30
N VAL A 35 7.56 8.92 -5.09
CA VAL A 35 7.97 7.65 -4.49
C VAL A 35 6.75 6.86 -4.06
N ARG A 36 6.64 5.63 -4.56
CA ARG A 36 5.57 4.67 -4.22
C ARG A 36 5.91 3.91 -2.94
N ASP A 37 5.84 4.56 -1.78
CA ASP A 37 6.10 3.91 -0.49
C ASP A 37 4.84 3.25 0.12
N ALA A 38 5.04 2.44 1.18
CA ALA A 38 3.94 1.75 1.84
C ALA A 38 2.92 2.69 2.49
N LYS A 39 3.37 3.82 3.05
CA LYS A 39 2.49 4.82 3.68
C LYS A 39 1.55 5.42 2.64
N HIS A 40 2.11 5.83 1.50
CA HIS A 40 1.38 6.34 0.37
C HIS A 40 0.36 5.32 -0.12
N ILE A 41 0.77 4.08 -0.42
CA ILE A 41 -0.12 3.03 -0.91
C ILE A 41 -1.28 2.75 0.06
N ILE A 42 -0.99 2.60 1.35
CA ILE A 42 -1.97 2.20 2.36
C ILE A 42 -2.90 3.36 2.76
N ARG A 43 -2.48 4.64 2.66
CA ARG A 43 -3.23 5.75 3.25
C ARG A 43 -3.60 6.87 2.28
N GLU A 44 -2.72 7.22 1.36
CA GLU A 44 -2.78 8.49 0.63
C GLU A 44 -3.12 8.30 -0.86
N CYS A 45 -2.73 7.17 -1.44
CA CYS A 45 -2.81 6.95 -2.87
C CYS A 45 -4.28 6.91 -3.33
N PRO A 46 -4.73 7.83 -4.21
CA PRO A 46 -6.14 7.93 -4.61
C PRO A 46 -6.63 6.69 -5.37
N ARG A 47 -5.72 5.99 -6.05
CA ARG A 47 -6.01 4.74 -6.78
C ARG A 47 -6.64 3.65 -5.92
N TYR A 48 -6.36 3.67 -4.61
CA TYR A 48 -6.84 2.66 -3.68
C TYR A 48 -7.93 3.15 -2.73
N ASN A 49 -8.54 4.33 -2.99
CA ASN A 49 -9.64 4.86 -2.17
C ASN A 49 -10.76 3.83 -1.97
N ARG A 50 -11.24 3.25 -3.08
CA ARG A 50 -12.32 2.26 -3.05
C ARG A 50 -11.92 1.01 -2.26
N ALA A 51 -10.75 0.44 -2.54
CA ALA A 51 -10.27 -0.75 -1.82
C ALA A 51 -10.13 -0.51 -0.32
N ARG A 52 -9.76 0.70 0.11
CA ARG A 52 -9.71 1.05 1.53
C ARG A 52 -11.07 1.10 2.19
N VAL A 53 -12.10 1.55 1.47
CA VAL A 53 -13.49 1.53 1.94
C VAL A 53 -13.99 0.08 2.00
N ASP A 54 -13.80 -0.68 0.92
CA ASP A 54 -14.30 -2.06 0.79
C ASP A 54 -13.68 -3.01 1.83
N THR A 55 -12.41 -2.79 2.19
CA THR A 55 -11.70 -3.58 3.23
C THR A 55 -11.87 -3.00 4.64
N GLY A 56 -12.60 -1.90 4.77
CA GLY A 56 -12.91 -1.22 6.02
C GLY A 56 -11.77 -0.39 6.60
N ILE A 57 -10.60 -0.30 5.96
CA ILE A 57 -9.47 0.56 6.39
C ILE A 57 -9.96 1.99 6.59
N TYR A 58 -10.77 2.47 5.66
CA TYR A 58 -11.56 3.68 5.83
C TYR A 58 -12.97 3.29 6.24
N LEU A 59 -13.37 3.72 7.44
CA LEU A 59 -14.76 3.72 7.84
C LEU A 59 -15.42 4.98 7.27
N ALA A 60 -15.90 4.90 6.03
CA ALA A 60 -16.78 5.94 5.51
C ALA A 60 -18.12 5.86 6.27
N ARG A 61 -18.31 6.73 7.25
CA ARG A 61 -19.64 6.98 7.84
C ARG A 61 -20.20 8.28 7.27
N PRO A 62 -21.44 8.28 6.74
CA PRO A 62 -22.11 9.52 6.38
C PRO A 62 -22.12 10.48 7.59
N GLY A 63 -21.68 11.73 7.38
CA GLY A 63 -21.70 12.77 8.41
C GLY A 63 -20.54 12.77 9.41
N HIS A 64 -19.62 11.81 9.36
CA HIS A 64 -18.44 11.77 10.24
C HIS A 64 -17.16 11.54 9.44
N PRO A 65 -16.28 12.55 9.29
CA PRO A 65 -14.92 12.31 8.81
C PRO A 65 -14.17 11.54 9.90
N VAL A 66 -14.24 10.20 9.85
CA VAL A 66 -13.43 9.36 10.73
C VAL A 66 -11.97 9.55 10.28
N PRO A 67 -11.08 10.04 11.15
CA PRO A 67 -9.67 10.16 10.80
C PRO A 67 -9.13 8.79 10.42
N LEU A 68 -8.34 8.72 9.34
CA LEU A 68 -7.69 7.47 8.94
C LEU A 68 -6.97 6.88 10.15
N PRO A 69 -7.18 5.60 10.47
CA PRO A 69 -6.38 4.96 11.50
C PRO A 69 -4.90 5.09 11.12
N SER A 70 -4.07 5.39 12.13
CA SER A 70 -2.62 5.38 11.93
C SER A 70 -2.16 3.97 11.53
N LEU A 71 -1.01 3.87 10.85
CA LEU A 71 -0.44 2.54 10.56
C LEU A 71 -0.23 1.74 11.84
N GLN A 72 0.17 2.40 12.93
CA GLN A 72 0.32 1.76 14.24
C GLN A 72 -1.01 1.23 14.78
N SER A 73 -2.12 1.95 14.59
CA SER A 73 -3.46 1.50 14.97
C SER A 73 -3.93 0.29 14.14
N LEU A 74 -3.59 0.25 12.85
CA LEU A 74 -3.89 -0.90 11.98
C LEU A 74 -3.04 -2.12 12.35
N LEU A 75 -1.74 -1.94 12.59
CA LEU A 75 -0.83 -3.03 12.92
C LEU A 75 -0.96 -3.52 14.37
N GLY A 76 -1.41 -2.66 15.27
CA GLY A 76 -1.55 -2.97 16.70
C GLY A 76 -2.75 -3.84 17.06
N THR A 77 -3.59 -4.22 16.09
CA THR A 77 -4.77 -5.05 16.35
C THR A 77 -4.92 -6.17 15.32
N HIS A 78 -5.44 -7.33 15.74
CA HIS A 78 -5.74 -8.44 14.81
C HIS A 78 -6.74 -8.02 13.72
N LYS A 79 -7.70 -7.15 14.07
CA LYS A 79 -8.68 -6.61 13.12
C LYS A 79 -7.98 -5.77 12.04
N GLY A 80 -7.16 -4.80 12.44
CA GLY A 80 -6.44 -3.95 11.48
C GLY A 80 -5.46 -4.73 10.61
N ILE A 81 -4.79 -5.74 11.16
CA ILE A 81 -3.95 -6.69 10.41
C ILE A 81 -4.77 -7.39 9.33
N ARG A 82 -5.95 -7.92 9.65
CA ARG A 82 -6.83 -8.59 8.67
C ARG A 82 -7.29 -7.63 7.57
N MET A 83 -7.59 -6.39 7.92
CA MET A 83 -7.99 -5.36 6.96
C MET A 83 -6.84 -5.03 5.99
N LEU A 84 -5.61 -4.91 6.49
CA LEU A 84 -4.42 -4.73 5.66
C LEU A 84 -4.16 -5.93 4.74
N LEU A 85 -4.34 -7.16 5.24
CA LEU A 85 -4.19 -8.37 4.41
C LEU A 85 -5.22 -8.41 3.28
N ALA A 86 -6.50 -8.14 3.58
CA ALA A 86 -7.56 -8.07 2.57
C ALA A 86 -7.30 -6.95 1.53
N PHE A 87 -6.74 -5.82 1.98
CA PHE A 87 -6.33 -4.74 1.11
C PHE A 87 -5.21 -5.15 0.15
N PHE A 88 -4.15 -5.80 0.64
CA PHE A 88 -3.07 -6.24 -0.23
C PHE A 88 -3.49 -7.34 -1.19
N ASP A 89 -4.36 -8.25 -0.77
CA ASP A 89 -4.86 -9.31 -1.63
C ASP A 89 -5.73 -8.76 -2.77
N SER A 90 -6.67 -7.85 -2.46
CA SER A 90 -7.56 -7.25 -3.46
C SER A 90 -6.87 -6.29 -4.43
N THR A 91 -5.81 -5.60 -3.99
CA THR A 91 -5.18 -4.54 -4.78
C THR A 91 -3.89 -4.95 -5.48
N ARG A 92 -3.24 -6.03 -5.04
CA ARG A 92 -1.86 -6.41 -5.44
C ARG A 92 -0.85 -5.25 -5.32
N ALA A 93 -1.16 -4.23 -4.51
CA ALA A 93 -0.48 -2.93 -4.55
C ALA A 93 0.97 -2.95 -4.03
N LEU A 94 1.46 -4.07 -3.51
CA LEU A 94 2.82 -4.26 -3.01
C LEU A 94 3.44 -5.57 -3.49
N SER A 95 2.80 -6.21 -4.46
CA SER A 95 3.29 -7.41 -5.13
C SER A 95 4.32 -7.03 -6.19
N ALA A 96 5.25 -7.94 -6.48
CA ALA A 96 6.10 -7.81 -7.65
C ALA A 96 5.21 -7.66 -8.90
N PRO A 97 5.59 -6.82 -9.88
CA PRO A 97 4.97 -6.89 -11.20
C PRO A 97 5.13 -8.32 -11.75
N GLU A 98 4.10 -8.84 -12.42
CA GLU A 98 4.21 -10.12 -13.12
C GLU A 98 5.40 -10.03 -14.07
N GLN A 99 6.38 -10.93 -13.90
CA GLN A 99 7.43 -11.04 -14.88
C GLN A 99 6.81 -11.68 -16.11
N GLY A 100 6.93 -11.01 -17.26
CA GLY A 100 6.51 -11.55 -18.55
C GLY A 100 7.15 -12.92 -18.80
N PRO A 101 6.64 -13.70 -19.77
CA PRO A 101 7.19 -15.02 -20.03
C PRO A 101 8.70 -14.94 -20.30
N PRO A 102 9.46 -15.97 -19.89
CA PRO A 102 10.91 -16.02 -20.05
C PRO A 102 11.36 -15.93 -21.50
#